data_AF-A0A1Q7PXN8-F1
#
_entry.id   AF-A0A1Q7PXN8-F1
#
_cell.length_a   1.000
_cell.length_b   1.000
_cell.length_c   1.000
_cell.angle_alpha   90.00
_cell.angle_beta   90.00
_cell.angle_gamma   90.00
#
_symmetry.space_group_name_H-M   'P 1'
#
loop_
_entity.id
_entity.type
_entity.pdbx_description
1 polymer ?
#
loop_
_entity_poly.entity_id
_entity_poly.type
_entity_poly.pdbx_seq_one_letter_code
_entity_poly.pdbx_strand_id
1 'polypeptide(L)'
;MEAQAQAEPAPKTSTLLQQQLCEAALYVSGRPLDFKTIGSVIGARSEEKIRSIARAISERYASMDSPVQVLELPDGRFVMQLRPEFVKNVRKLKTADFPVARSACQRQTCLPAR
;
A
#
# COMPACT_ATOMS: atom_id res chain seq x y z
N MET A 1 10.22 7.17 36.37
CA MET A 1 11.42 6.61 35.70
C MET A 1 10.92 5.95 34.43
N GLU A 2 10.66 6.73 33.39
CA GLU A 2 10.26 6.21 32.08
C GLU A 2 11.27 6.74 31.07
N ALA A 3 12.24 5.87 30.79
CA ALA A 3 13.32 6.14 29.85
C ALA A 3 12.74 6.11 28.44
N GLN A 4 12.50 7.28 27.87
CA GLN A 4 12.29 7.45 26.45
C GLN A 4 13.62 7.16 25.74
N ALA A 5 13.83 5.89 25.39
CA ALA A 5 14.92 5.45 24.55
C ALA A 5 14.70 5.94 23.13
N GLN A 6 15.18 7.16 22.85
CA GLN A 6 15.44 7.64 21.51
C GLN A 6 16.57 6.78 20.92
N ALA A 7 16.20 5.74 20.18
CA ALA A 7 17.14 5.00 19.36
C ALA A 7 17.34 5.77 18.06
N GLU A 8 18.40 6.57 18.02
CA GLU A 8 18.92 7.18 16.80
C GLU A 8 19.87 6.19 16.12
N PRO A 9 19.64 5.84 14.85
CA PRO A 9 20.77 5.54 13.98
C PRO A 9 20.70 6.38 12.69
N ALA A 10 21.67 7.29 12.58
CA ALA A 10 22.69 7.43 11.52
C ALA A 10 22.32 7.11 10.03
N PRO A 11 22.96 7.80 9.07
CA PRO A 11 22.37 8.35 7.86
C PRO A 11 22.06 7.30 6.78
N LYS A 12 20.78 6.95 6.65
CA LYS A 12 20.14 6.45 5.41
C LYS A 12 18.91 7.30 5.06
N THR A 13 19.01 8.60 5.36
CA THR A 13 17.89 9.54 5.42
C THR A 13 17.08 9.55 4.13
N SER A 14 17.72 9.39 2.96
CA SER A 14 17.03 9.37 1.67
C SER A 14 16.09 8.18 1.52
N THR A 15 16.52 6.96 1.85
CA THR A 15 15.75 5.74 1.54
C THR A 15 14.56 5.58 2.49
N LEU A 16 14.75 5.89 3.78
CA LEU A 16 13.66 5.88 4.74
C LEU A 16 12.65 6.98 4.45
N LEU A 17 13.11 8.19 4.11
CA LEU A 17 12.23 9.28 3.74
C LEU A 17 11.46 8.96 2.45
N GLN A 18 12.08 8.30 1.48
CA GLN A 18 11.40 7.79 0.29
C GLN A 18 10.31 6.76 0.62
N GLN A 19 10.57 5.85 1.56
CA GLN A 19 9.55 4.90 2.05
C GLN A 19 8.38 5.65 2.70
N GLN A 20 8.67 6.59 3.60
CA GLN A 20 7.65 7.38 4.30
C GLN A 20 6.82 8.25 3.34
N LEU A 21 7.45 8.87 2.33
CA LEU A 21 6.76 9.64 1.30
C LEU A 21 5.88 8.75 0.42
N CYS A 22 6.37 7.56 0.04
CA CYS A 22 5.58 6.59 -0.72
C CYS A 22 4.34 6.15 0.07
N GLU A 23 4.54 5.82 1.35
CA GLU A 23 3.49 5.45 2.28
C GLU A 23 2.45 6.56 2.45
N ALA A 24 2.90 7.80 2.69
CA ALA A 24 2.01 8.95 2.82
C ALA A 24 1.22 9.21 1.53
N ALA A 25 1.86 9.11 0.36
CA ALA A 25 1.21 9.29 -0.92
C ALA A 25 0.11 8.24 -1.17
N LEU A 26 0.39 6.98 -0.88
CA LEU A 26 -0.56 5.87 -1.02
C LEU A 26 -1.72 5.97 -0.02
N TYR A 27 -1.45 6.47 1.19
CA TYR A 27 -2.48 6.67 2.21
C TYR A 27 -3.45 7.80 1.80
N VAL A 28 -2.92 8.94 1.37
CA VAL A 28 -3.73 10.12 0.98
C VAL A 28 -4.50 9.88 -0.31
N SER A 29 -3.93 9.16 -1.28
CA SER A 29 -4.58 8.95 -2.57
C SER A 29 -5.89 8.19 -2.45
N GLY A 30 -6.00 7.24 -1.50
CA GLY A 30 -7.16 6.36 -1.32
C GLY A 30 -7.53 5.57 -2.58
N ARG A 31 -6.66 5.55 -3.59
CA ARG A 31 -6.86 5.02 -4.94
C ARG A 31 -5.56 4.40 -5.45
N PRO A 32 -5.62 3.47 -6.42
CA PRO A 32 -4.42 2.90 -7.02
C PRO A 32 -3.55 3.99 -7.66
N LEU A 33 -2.29 4.09 -7.24
CA LEU A 33 -1.29 5.00 -7.78
C LEU A 33 -0.36 4.29 -8.77
N ASP A 34 0.01 5.00 -9.82
CA ASP A 34 0.90 4.54 -10.87
C ASP A 34 2.38 4.77 -10.49
N PHE A 35 3.30 3.97 -11.05
CA PHE A 35 4.74 4.12 -10.81
C PHE A 35 5.24 5.54 -11.08
N LYS A 36 4.70 6.19 -12.13
CA LYS A 36 5.08 7.56 -12.51
C LYS A 36 4.77 8.54 -11.40
N THR A 37 3.56 8.48 -10.84
CA THR A 37 3.11 9.38 -9.78
C THR A 37 3.91 9.16 -8.51
N ILE A 38 4.15 7.90 -8.13
CA ILE A 38 4.96 7.57 -6.96
C ILE A 38 6.39 8.05 -7.15
N GLY A 39 6.99 7.80 -8.32
CA GLY A 39 8.32 8.26 -8.70
C GLY A 39 8.48 9.78 -8.62
N SER A 40 7.46 10.53 -9.07
CA SER A 40 7.44 12.00 -8.93
C SER A 40 7.43 12.47 -7.48
N VAL A 41 6.72 11.78 -6.58
CA VAL A 41 6.64 12.15 -5.15
C VAL A 41 7.95 11.82 -4.42
N ILE A 42 8.52 10.65 -4.66
CA ILE A 42 9.74 10.19 -3.95
C ILE A 42 11.05 10.63 -4.64
N GLY A 43 10.95 11.26 -5.82
CA GLY A 43 12.09 11.66 -6.65
C GLY A 43 12.88 10.49 -7.26
N ALA A 44 12.26 9.32 -7.43
CA ALA A 44 12.90 8.15 -8.02
C ALA A 44 12.60 8.03 -9.52
N ARG A 45 13.64 7.79 -10.32
CA ARG A 45 13.52 7.60 -11.78
C ARG A 45 13.39 6.14 -12.22
N SER A 46 13.68 5.20 -11.33
CA SER A 46 13.73 3.76 -11.64
C SER A 46 12.53 3.03 -11.06
N GLU A 47 11.77 2.37 -11.92
CA GLU A 47 10.59 1.56 -11.56
C GLU A 47 10.95 0.42 -10.60
N GLU A 48 12.11 -0.21 -10.78
CA GLU A 48 12.58 -1.28 -9.89
C GLU A 48 12.79 -0.80 -8.44
N LYS A 49 13.31 0.41 -8.25
CA LYS A 49 13.44 0.98 -6.90
C LYS A 49 12.08 1.25 -6.27
N ILE A 50 11.12 1.75 -7.05
CA ILE A 50 9.76 2.01 -6.56
C ILE A 50 9.11 0.69 -6.11
N ARG A 51 9.24 -0.37 -6.92
CA ARG A 51 8.74 -1.71 -6.57
C ARG A 51 9.43 -2.27 -5.33
N SER A 52 10.76 -2.12 -5.23
CA SER A 52 11.52 -2.56 -4.06
C SER A 52 11.09 -1.82 -2.79
N ILE A 53 10.86 -0.50 -2.88
CA ILE A 53 10.35 0.32 -1.77
C ILE A 53 8.95 -0.14 -1.34
N ALA A 54 8.03 -0.30 -2.29
CA ALA A 54 6.67 -0.75 -2.01
C ALA A 54 6.64 -2.15 -1.38
N ARG A 55 7.49 -3.06 -1.87
CA ARG A 55 7.65 -4.41 -1.31
C ARG A 55 8.20 -4.37 0.11
N ALA A 56 9.23 -3.56 0.37
CA ALA A 56 9.78 -3.39 1.71
C ALA A 56 8.74 -2.86 2.71
N ILE A 57 7.89 -1.92 2.28
CA ILE A 57 6.76 -1.41 3.09
C ILE A 57 5.75 -2.54 3.37
N SER A 58 5.37 -3.31 2.35
CA SER A 58 4.47 -4.45 2.51
C SER A 58 5.01 -5.49 3.49
N GLU A 59 6.28 -5.87 3.37
CA GLU A 59 6.94 -6.83 4.27
C GLU A 59 6.98 -6.30 5.70
N ARG A 60 7.33 -5.01 5.89
CA ARG A 60 7.32 -4.37 7.21
C ARG A 60 5.95 -4.44 7.87
N TYR A 61 4.89 -4.14 7.13
CA TYR A 61 3.53 -4.22 7.65
C TYR A 61 3.08 -5.65 7.96
N ALA A 62 3.51 -6.62 7.16
CA ALA A 62 3.26 -8.03 7.42
C ALA A 62 3.96 -8.50 8.70
N SER A 63 5.22 -8.09 8.94
CA SER A 63 5.97 -8.47 10.15
C SER A 63 5.41 -7.87 11.43
N MET A 64 4.70 -6.74 11.35
CA MET A 64 4.09 -6.07 12.50
C MET A 64 2.61 -6.46 12.71
N ASP A 65 2.09 -7.45 11.97
CA ASP A 65 0.67 -7.84 11.95
C ASP A 65 -0.28 -6.63 11.86
N SER A 66 0.13 -5.63 11.07
CA SER A 66 -0.62 -4.40 10.95
C SER A 66 -1.92 -4.62 10.19
N PRO A 67 -3.00 -3.88 10.53
CA PRO A 67 -4.28 -4.03 9.87
C PRO A 67 -4.30 -3.48 8.43
N VAL A 68 -3.25 -2.76 8.01
CA VAL A 68 -3.12 -2.15 6.68
C VAL A 68 -2.01 -2.85 5.89
N GLN A 69 -2.23 -3.02 4.58
CA GLN A 69 -1.32 -3.64 3.64
C GLN A 69 -1.20 -2.80 2.36
N VAL A 70 -0.02 -2.82 1.74
CA VAL A 70 0.20 -2.29 0.39
C VAL A 70 0.11 -3.43 -0.61
N LEU A 71 -0.73 -3.29 -1.63
CA LEU A 71 -0.96 -4.27 -2.69
C LEU A 71 -0.44 -3.72 -4.03
N GLU A 72 0.32 -4.54 -4.74
CA GLU A 72 0.70 -4.32 -6.13
C GLU A 72 -0.35 -4.98 -7.05
N LEU A 73 -0.93 -4.20 -7.95
CA LEU A 73 -1.83 -4.68 -9.00
C LEU A 73 -1.02 -5.15 -10.21
N PRO A 74 -1.54 -6.12 -10.98
CA PRO A 74 -0.88 -6.60 -12.21
C PRO A 74 -0.70 -5.49 -13.26
N ASP A 75 -1.52 -4.44 -13.19
CA ASP A 75 -1.42 -3.26 -14.05
C ASP A 75 -0.23 -2.34 -13.71
N GLY A 76 0.57 -2.68 -12.69
CA GLY A 76 1.68 -1.84 -12.24
C GLY A 76 1.28 -0.72 -11.29
N ARG A 77 0.14 -0.87 -10.61
CA ARG A 77 -0.38 0.14 -9.69
C ARG A 77 -0.25 -0.32 -8.25
N PHE A 78 -0.05 0.61 -7.33
CA PHE A 78 0.00 0.31 -5.90
C PHE A 78 -1.18 0.91 -5.18
N VAL A 79 -1.71 0.18 -4.23
CA VAL A 79 -2.82 0.64 -3.40
C VAL A 79 -2.59 0.24 -1.95
N MET A 80 -2.85 1.16 -1.03
CA MET A 80 -2.88 0.87 0.40
C MET A 80 -4.31 0.53 0.79
N GLN A 81 -4.50 -0.68 1.31
CA GLN A 81 -5.82 -1.18 1.72
C GLN A 81 -5.77 -1.83 3.10
N LEU A 82 -6.92 -1.84 3.77
CA LEU A 82 -7.08 -2.58 5.00
C LEU A 82 -7.12 -4.09 4.69
N ARG A 83 -6.50 -4.91 5.54
CA ARG A 83 -6.56 -6.37 5.44
C ARG A 83 -8.03 -6.83 5.53
N PRO A 84 -8.39 -7.88 4.77
CA PRO A 84 -9.77 -8.34 4.66
C PRO A 84 -10.36 -8.82 6.00
N GLU A 85 -9.52 -9.23 6.95
CA GLU A 85 -9.95 -9.64 8.29
C GLU A 85 -10.65 -8.48 9.02
N PHE A 86 -10.08 -7.27 8.95
CA PHE A 86 -10.61 -6.09 9.63
C PHE A 86 -11.75 -5.44 8.84
N VAL A 87 -11.73 -5.51 7.50
CA VAL A 87 -12.75 -4.88 6.62
C VAL A 87 -14.17 -5.26 7.05
N LYS A 88 -14.41 -6.51 7.46
CA LYS A 88 -15.73 -6.98 7.93
C LYS A 88 -16.25 -6.19 9.14
N ASN A 89 -15.34 -5.78 10.04
CA ASN A 89 -15.67 -5.08 11.27
C ASN A 89 -15.83 -3.57 11.03
N VAL A 90 -15.00 -2.98 10.17
CA VAL A 90 -15.02 -1.53 9.87
C VAL A 90 -16.08 -1.16 8.82
N ARG A 91 -16.65 -2.13 8.10
CA ARG A 91 -17.68 -1.89 7.07
C ARG A 91 -18.90 -1.14 7.60
N LYS A 92 -19.26 -1.32 8.88
CA LYS A 92 -20.38 -0.63 9.54
C LYS A 92 -20.16 0.86 9.74
N LEU A 93 -18.91 1.32 9.69
CA LEU A 93 -18.53 2.73 9.84
C LEU A 93 -18.49 3.49 8.52
N LYS A 94 -18.60 2.80 7.39
CA LYS A 94 -18.50 3.44 6.07
C LYS A 94 -19.88 3.92 5.60
N THR A 95 -20.06 5.24 5.57
CA THR A 95 -21.05 5.89 4.70
C THR A 95 -20.79 5.44 3.26
N ALA A 96 -21.85 5.12 2.53
CA ALA A 96 -21.83 4.44 1.23
C ALA A 96 -20.70 4.92 0.29
N ASP A 97 -20.07 3.97 -0.40
CA ASP A 97 -18.98 4.15 -1.39
C ASP A 97 -17.54 4.07 -0.84
N PHE A 98 -17.17 2.90 -0.30
CA PHE A 98 -15.77 2.49 -0.34
C PHE A 98 -15.65 1.33 -1.32
N PRO A 99 -14.94 1.52 -2.44
CA PRO A 99 -14.60 0.41 -3.31
C PRO A 99 -13.56 -0.44 -2.57
N VAL A 100 -14.03 -1.33 -1.70
CA VAL A 100 -13.30 -2.57 -1.43
C VAL A 100 -13.22 -3.20 -2.80
N ALA A 101 -12.02 -3.19 -3.39
CA ALA A 101 -11.74 -3.86 -4.63
C ALA A 101 -12.29 -5.28 -4.48
N ARG A 102 -13.48 -5.53 -5.04
CA ARG A 102 -13.93 -6.88 -5.32
C ARG A 102 -12.84 -7.38 -6.24
N SER A 103 -12.01 -8.25 -5.69
CA SER A 103 -11.01 -9.03 -6.40
C SER A 103 -11.49 -9.23 -7.83
N ALA A 104 -10.72 -8.79 -8.81
CA ALA A 104 -10.99 -9.03 -10.23
C ALA A 104 -10.79 -10.53 -10.56
N CYS A 105 -11.35 -11.42 -9.74
CA CYS A 105 -11.23 -12.86 -9.79
C CYS A 105 -12.45 -13.52 -9.13
N GLN A 106 -13.66 -13.21 -9.61
CA GLN A 106 -14.83 -14.09 -9.52
C GLN A 106 -16.00 -13.56 -10.37
N ARG A 107 -15.78 -13.53 -11.69
CA ARG A 107 -16.86 -13.76 -12.66
C ARG A 107 -16.26 -14.70 -13.72
N GLN A 108 -16.64 -15.97 -13.62
CA GLN A 108 -17.53 -16.59 -14.61
C GLN A 108 -16.73 -16.95 -15.89
N THR A 109 -16.04 -18.08 -15.95
CA THR A 109 -16.67 -19.30 -16.53
C THR A 109 -18.16 -19.13 -16.76
N CYS A 110 -18.55 -18.60 -17.92
CA CYS A 110 -19.77 -18.91 -18.69
C CYS A 110 -19.87 -17.89 -19.86
N LEU A 111 -19.26 -18.23 -21.01
CA LEU A 111 -19.78 -17.76 -22.30
C LEU A 111 -20.58 -18.93 -22.89
N PRO A 112 -21.90 -18.82 -23.09
CA PRO A 112 -22.65 -19.77 -23.88
C PRO A 112 -22.65 -19.37 -25.37
N ALA A 113 -22.56 -20.40 -26.21
CA ALA A 113 -23.12 -20.57 -27.56
C ALA A 113 -22.77 -19.55 -28.66
N ARG A 114 -22.02 -20.03 -29.66
CA ARG A 114 -22.46 -20.02 -31.06
C ARG A 114 -22.20 -21.39 -31.68
#